data_AF-A0A4Y2A1Y3-F1
#
_entry.id   AF-A0A4Y2A1Y3-F1
#
_cell.length_a   1.000
_cell.length_b   1.000
_cell.length_c   1.000
_cell.angle_alpha   90.00
_cell.angle_beta   90.00
_cell.angle_gamma   90.00
#
_symmetry.space_group_name_H-M   'P 1'
#
loop_
_entity.id
_entity.type
_entity.pdbx_description
1 polymer ?
#
loop_
_entity_poly.entity_id
_entity_poly.type
_entity_poly.pdbx_seq_one_letter_code
_entity_poly.pdbx_strand_id
1 'polypeptide(L)'
;MDTVTKEITASYETSRKTKIENIHINRTVAAKEICDIITNQVKERSCSISHYSAVCLLEAPKFQEYDKKFPTQILDQIAYVYSKLQKDRLKTELGVMYRR
;
A
#
# COMPACT_ATOMS: atom_id res chain seq x y z
N MET A 1 -31.58 -14.80 52.99
CA MET A 1 -30.99 -15.68 51.95
C MET A 1 -30.34 -14.85 50.84
N ASP A 2 -29.73 -13.71 51.19
CA ASP A 2 -29.60 -12.59 50.23
C ASP A 2 -28.15 -12.27 49.83
N THR A 3 -27.18 -12.71 50.63
CA THR A 3 -25.75 -12.43 50.40
C THR A 3 -25.16 -13.36 49.34
N VAL A 4 -25.46 -14.65 49.42
CA VAL A 4 -24.98 -15.67 48.46
C VAL A 4 -25.50 -15.36 47.04
N THR A 5 -26.76 -14.96 46.93
CA THR A 5 -27.37 -14.58 45.65
C THR A 5 -26.73 -13.32 45.07
N LYS A 6 -26.39 -12.32 45.89
CA LYS A 6 -25.67 -11.11 45.44
C LYS A 6 -24.25 -11.40 44.95
N GLU A 7 -23.52 -12.29 45.61
CA GLU A 7 -22.15 -12.66 45.23
C GLU A 7 -22.13 -13.45 43.92
N ILE A 8 -23.06 -14.38 43.74
CA ILE A 8 -23.25 -15.09 42.46
C ILE A 8 -23.60 -14.09 41.36
N THR A 9 -24.44 -13.09 41.67
CA THR A 9 -24.81 -12.03 40.73
C THR A 9 -23.61 -11.18 40.31
N ALA A 10 -22.82 -10.71 41.27
CA ALA A 10 -21.63 -9.92 41.01
C ALA A 10 -20.56 -10.69 40.22
N SER A 11 -20.40 -11.99 40.50
CA SER A 11 -19.48 -12.88 39.79
C SER A 11 -19.87 -13.04 38.31
N TYR A 12 -21.16 -13.23 37.99
CA TYR A 12 -21.59 -13.38 36.59
C TYR A 12 -21.38 -12.07 35.81
N GLU A 13 -21.62 -10.90 36.43
CA GLU A 13 -21.44 -9.62 35.74
C GLU A 13 -19.99 -9.34 35.41
N THR A 14 -19.10 -9.64 36.35
CA THR A 14 -17.66 -9.46 36.18
C THR A 14 -17.12 -10.39 35.08
N SER A 15 -17.58 -11.64 35.06
CA SER A 15 -17.26 -12.62 34.01
C SER A 15 -17.81 -12.21 32.64
N ARG A 16 -18.99 -11.58 32.59
CA ARG A 16 -19.58 -11.09 31.35
C ARG A 16 -18.81 -9.90 30.78
N LYS A 17 -18.43 -8.93 31.62
CA LYS A 17 -17.67 -7.74 31.23
C LYS A 17 -16.30 -8.10 30.65
N THR A 18 -15.55 -8.96 31.33
CA THR A 18 -14.25 -9.47 30.86
C THR A 18 -14.37 -10.22 29.52
N LYS A 19 -15.43 -11.01 29.32
CA LYS A 19 -15.67 -11.68 28.02
C LYS A 19 -15.90 -10.68 26.88
N ILE A 20 -16.66 -9.61 27.12
CA ILE A 20 -16.92 -8.56 26.11
C ILE A 20 -15.65 -7.78 25.78
N GLU A 21 -14.86 -7.43 26.78
CA GLU A 21 -13.56 -6.78 26.59
C GLU A 21 -12.59 -7.64 25.78
N ASN A 22 -12.51 -8.94 26.10
CA ASN A 22 -11.69 -9.88 25.33
C ASN A 22 -12.14 -10.00 23.86
N ILE A 23 -13.44 -9.96 23.59
CA ILE A 23 -13.97 -9.92 22.21
C ILE A 23 -13.54 -8.64 21.51
N HIS A 24 -13.60 -7.49 22.20
CA HIS A 24 -13.19 -6.21 21.64
C HIS A 24 -11.67 -6.15 21.35
N ILE A 25 -10.86 -6.67 22.25
CA ILE A 25 -9.40 -6.80 22.08
C ILE A 25 -9.10 -7.70 20.88
N ASN A 26 -9.74 -8.88 20.81
CA ASN A 26 -9.53 -9.82 19.71
C ASN A 26 -9.93 -9.20 18.35
N ARG A 27 -11.08 -8.51 18.30
CA ARG A 27 -11.52 -7.77 17.10
C ARG A 27 -10.55 -6.66 16.70
N THR A 28 -9.95 -5.97 17.66
CA THR A 28 -8.96 -4.91 17.41
C THR A 28 -7.66 -5.49 16.86
N VAL A 29 -7.21 -6.63 17.40
CA VAL A 29 -6.02 -7.35 16.90
C VAL A 29 -6.26 -7.83 15.47
N ALA A 30 -7.39 -8.49 15.21
CA ALA A 30 -7.75 -8.94 13.86
C ALA A 30 -7.84 -7.79 12.86
N ALA A 31 -8.40 -6.64 13.25
CA ALA A 31 -8.46 -5.45 12.40
C ALA A 31 -7.05 -4.92 12.06
N LYS A 32 -6.12 -4.90 13.03
CA LYS A 32 -4.73 -4.51 12.78
C LYS A 32 -4.03 -5.45 11.80
N GLU A 33 -4.17 -6.76 12.00
CA GLU A 33 -3.58 -7.76 11.10
C GLU A 33 -4.09 -7.59 9.66
N ILE A 34 -5.39 -7.35 9.48
CA ILE A 34 -5.98 -7.07 8.16
C ILE A 34 -5.39 -5.78 7.57
N CYS A 35 -5.27 -4.71 8.36
CA CYS A 35 -4.66 -3.45 7.90
C CYS A 35 -3.18 -3.64 7.51
N ASP A 36 -2.42 -4.44 8.24
CA ASP A 36 -1.01 -4.73 7.95
C ASP A 36 -0.89 -5.54 6.66
N ILE A 37 -1.75 -6.55 6.45
CA ILE A 37 -1.80 -7.33 5.21
C ILE A 37 -2.10 -6.42 4.02
N ILE A 38 -3.12 -5.57 4.11
CA ILE A 38 -3.48 -4.63 3.03
C ILE A 38 -2.32 -3.68 2.76
N THR A 39 -1.70 -3.14 3.80
CA THR A 39 -0.58 -2.20 3.67
C THR A 39 0.62 -2.86 2.99
N ASN A 40 0.96 -4.09 3.36
CA ASN A 40 2.04 -4.83 2.72
C ASN A 40 1.72 -5.17 1.26
N GLN A 41 0.49 -5.60 0.96
CA GLN A 41 0.08 -5.85 -0.42
C GLN A 41 0.14 -4.58 -1.28
N VAL A 42 -0.27 -3.43 -0.74
CA VAL A 42 -0.16 -2.14 -1.44
C VAL A 42 1.32 -1.79 -1.66
N LYS A 43 2.20 -1.97 -0.67
CA LYS A 43 3.64 -1.73 -0.81
C LYS A 43 4.26 -2.61 -1.89
N GLU A 44 4.02 -3.92 -1.87
CA GLU A 44 4.55 -4.87 -2.88
C GLU A 44 4.05 -4.56 -4.29
N ARG A 45 2.74 -4.27 -4.42
CA ARG A 45 2.15 -3.88 -5.70
C ARG A 45 2.70 -2.53 -6.16
N SER A 46 2.91 -1.57 -5.27
CA SER A 46 3.48 -0.26 -5.62
C SER A 46 4.93 -0.34 -6.12
N CYS A 47 5.74 -1.22 -5.50
CA CYS A 47 7.10 -1.50 -5.96
C CYS A 47 7.08 -2.13 -7.36
N SER A 48 6.18 -3.10 -7.59
CA SER A 48 5.98 -3.73 -8.90
C SER A 48 5.47 -2.72 -9.95
N ILE A 49 4.58 -1.80 -9.55
CA ILE A 49 4.09 -0.70 -10.40
C ILE A 49 5.26 0.20 -10.82
N SER A 50 6.20 0.52 -9.94
CA SER A 50 7.34 1.37 -10.29
C SER A 50 8.25 0.76 -11.37
N HIS A 51 8.45 -0.56 -11.32
CA HIS A 51 9.19 -1.28 -12.35
C HIS A 51 8.38 -1.40 -13.65
N TYR A 52 7.08 -1.65 -13.54
CA TYR A 52 6.16 -1.64 -14.69
C TYR A 52 6.12 -0.27 -15.38
N SER A 53 6.11 0.82 -14.62
CA SER A 53 6.16 2.20 -15.12
C SER A 53 7.42 2.46 -15.95
N ALA A 54 8.56 1.84 -15.61
CA ALA A 54 9.78 1.92 -16.42
C ALA A 54 9.62 1.21 -17.77
N VAL A 55 8.92 0.07 -17.80
CA VAL A 55 8.60 -0.63 -19.04
C VAL A 55 7.67 0.22 -19.92
N CYS A 56 6.72 0.94 -19.32
CA CYS A 56 5.82 1.83 -20.07
C CYS A 56 6.56 2.90 -20.88
N LEU A 57 7.68 3.45 -20.38
CA LEU A 57 8.49 4.42 -21.13
C LEU A 57 9.09 3.83 -22.42
N LEU A 58 9.16 2.51 -22.55
CA LEU A 58 9.76 1.80 -23.67
C LEU A 58 8.70 1.10 -24.54
N GLU A 59 7.42 1.35 -24.32
CA GLU A 59 6.33 0.83 -25.15
C GLU A 59 6.31 1.52 -26.52
N ALA A 60 6.95 0.91 -27.50
CA ALA A 60 7.04 1.42 -28.88
C ALA A 60 5.71 1.91 -29.48
N PRO A 61 4.56 1.22 -29.29
CA PRO A 61 3.28 1.70 -29.81
C PRO A 61 2.86 3.09 -29.29
N LYS A 62 3.38 3.53 -28.13
CA LYS A 62 3.06 4.81 -27.50
C LYS A 62 4.08 5.91 -27.81
N PHE A 63 5.14 5.62 -28.56
CA PHE A 63 6.21 6.61 -28.84
C PHE A 63 5.69 7.87 -29.51
N GLN A 64 4.76 7.75 -30.46
CA GLN A 64 4.14 8.91 -31.10
C GLN A 64 3.33 9.77 -30.10
N GLU A 65 2.69 9.14 -29.11
CA GLU A 65 1.98 9.87 -28.05
C GLU A 65 2.99 10.54 -27.11
N TYR A 66 4.06 9.84 -26.74
CA TYR A 66 5.10 10.35 -25.85
C TYR A 66 5.95 11.46 -26.47
N ASP A 67 6.15 11.46 -27.79
CA ASP A 67 6.79 12.57 -28.48
C ASP A 67 5.92 13.84 -28.41
N LYS A 68 4.60 13.71 -28.60
CA LYS A 68 3.65 14.82 -28.47
C LYS A 68 3.55 15.31 -27.02
N LYS A 69 3.51 14.38 -26.06
CA LYS A 69 3.38 14.66 -24.63
C LYS A 69 4.31 13.77 -23.84
N PHE A 70 5.47 14.32 -23.50
CA PHE A 70 6.49 13.59 -22.77
C PHE A 70 5.97 13.12 -21.38
N PRO A 71 6.09 11.82 -21.04
CA PRO A 71 5.57 11.24 -19.80
C PRO A 71 6.45 11.60 -18.57
N THR A 72 6.49 12.88 -18.23
CA THR A 72 7.38 13.43 -17.19
C THR A 72 7.10 12.84 -15.81
N GLN A 73 5.83 12.63 -15.44
CA GLN A 73 5.47 12.00 -14.16
C GLN A 73 6.03 10.59 -13.99
N ILE A 74 6.01 9.79 -15.07
CA ILE A 74 6.56 8.43 -15.06
C ILE A 74 8.08 8.48 -14.93
N LEU A 75 8.73 9.39 -15.66
CA LEU A 75 10.17 9.61 -15.55
C LEU A 75 10.59 10.05 -14.13
N ASP A 76 9.81 10.92 -13.49
CA ASP A 76 10.08 11.39 -12.12
C ASP A 76 10.00 10.25 -11.10
N GLN A 77 8.99 9.39 -11.22
CA GLN A 77 8.84 8.20 -10.37
C GLN A 77 10.02 7.23 -10.56
N ILE A 78 10.47 7.02 -11.79
CA ILE A 78 11.62 6.16 -12.09
C ILE A 78 12.91 6.76 -11.55
N ALA A 79 13.11 8.07 -11.68
CA ALA A 79 14.29 8.75 -11.12
C ALA A 79 14.32 8.66 -9.58
N TYR A 80 13.15 8.65 -8.93
CA TYR A 80 13.04 8.42 -7.50
C TYR A 80 13.40 6.99 -7.09
N VAL A 81 12.86 5.99 -7.79
CA VAL A 81 13.09 4.56 -7.47
C VAL A 81 14.50 4.13 -7.85
N TYR A 82 14.98 4.58 -9.01
CA TYR A 82 16.31 4.32 -9.51
C TYR A 82 17.18 5.57 -9.36
N SER A 83 17.50 5.92 -8.11
CA SER A 83 18.29 7.11 -7.76
C SER A 83 19.67 7.19 -8.44
N LYS A 84 20.19 6.07 -8.95
CA LYS A 84 21.45 5.99 -9.72
C LYS A 84 21.30 6.38 -11.20
N LEU A 85 20.09 6.39 -11.75
CA LEU A 85 19.84 6.78 -13.13
C LEU A 85 19.90 8.31 -13.26
N GLN A 86 20.70 8.80 -14.21
CA GLN A 86 20.74 10.22 -14.53
C GLN A 86 19.47 10.61 -15.30
N LYS A 87 18.53 11.26 -14.59
CA LYS A 87 17.22 11.65 -15.10
C LYS A 87 17.29 12.43 -16.42
N ASP A 88 18.13 13.46 -16.49
CA ASP A 88 18.21 14.33 -17.68
C ASP A 88 18.79 13.61 -18.90
N ARG A 89 19.76 12.73 -18.66
CA ARG A 89 20.32 11.86 -19.70
C ARG A 89 19.26 10.89 -20.20
N LEU A 90 18.55 10.20 -19.31
CA LEU A 90 17.47 9.29 -19.67
C LEU A 90 16.35 10.00 -20.45
N LYS A 91 15.96 11.20 -20.01
CA LYS A 91 14.98 12.05 -20.73
C LYS A 91 15.40 12.32 -22.17
N THR A 92 16.68 12.62 -22.37
CA THR A 92 17.24 12.93 -23.69
C THR A 92 17.21 11.70 -24.59
N GLU A 93 17.69 10.55 -24.09
CA GLU A 93 17.69 9.29 -24.85
C GLU A 93 16.27 8.86 -25.24
N LEU A 94 15.32 8.93 -24.31
CA LEU A 94 13.91 8.63 -24.58
C LEU A 94 13.33 9.59 -25.62
N GLY A 95 13.64 10.89 -25.55
CA GLY A 95 13.19 11.85 -26.54
C GLY A 95 13.75 11.58 -27.95
N VAL A 96 14.97 11.03 -28.05
CA VAL A 96 15.52 10.57 -29.34
C VAL A 96 14.79 9.32 -29.82
N MET A 97 14.48 8.37 -28.93
CA MET A 97 13.74 7.15 -29.29
C MET A 97 12.32 7.45 -29.74
N TYR A 98 11.60 8.37 -29.10
CA TYR A 98 10.20 8.67 -29.43
C TYR A 98 10.01 9.34 -30.79
N ARG A 99 11.06 10.00 -31.30
CA ARG A 99 11.07 10.67 -32.61
C ARG A 99 11.51 9.76 -33.77
N ARG A 100 12.06 8.59 -33.48
CA ARG A 100 12.44 7.60 -34.49
C ARG A 100 11.24 6.79 -34.92
#